data_AF-F5LJ83-F1
#
_entry.id   AF-F5LJ83-F1
#
_cell.length_a   1.000
_cell.length_b   1.000
_cell.length_c   1.000
_cell.angle_alpha   90.00
_cell.angle_beta   90.00
_cell.angle_gamma   90.00
#
_symmetry.space_group_name_H-M   'P 1'
#
loop_
_entity.id
_entity.type
_entity.pdbx_description
1 polymer ?
#
loop_
_entity_poly.entity_id
_entity_poly.type
_entity_poly.pdbx_seq_one_letter_code
_entity_poly.pdbx_strand_id
1 'polypeptide(L)'
;MKMKKVLLLGDSIRIGYQPLVRAALEGKAEVVGPEENGRFAKHTLWGANLWIRDLGTPDIIHWNNGLWDLHHEAPMVEALTSLDEYIVTLGRILNELRRTGAAVIFATTTPVPVDAVGRSNAEIDAYNAAAAKLMKQHGVEINDLNAVVKRDLQNFICEDKLHLSEAGNRACADRVIEAVRKYI
;
A
#
# COMPACT_ATOMS: atom_id res chain seq x y z
N MET A 1 -17.97 -9.43 21.85
CA MET A 1 -17.80 -9.50 20.38
C MET A 1 -16.35 -9.83 20.09
N LYS A 2 -16.05 -10.58 19.03
CA LYS A 2 -14.66 -10.82 18.59
C LYS A 2 -14.07 -9.50 18.10
N MET A 3 -12.85 -9.18 18.51
CA MET A 3 -12.13 -8.00 18.03
C MET A 3 -11.87 -8.12 16.53
N LYS A 4 -12.13 -7.06 15.76
CA LYS A 4 -11.88 -7.07 14.31
C LYS A 4 -10.38 -7.11 14.02
N LYS A 5 -10.01 -7.79 12.94
CA LYS A 5 -8.63 -7.91 12.46
C LYS A 5 -8.40 -7.04 11.23
N VAL A 6 -7.43 -6.14 11.32
CA VAL A 6 -6.97 -5.26 10.24
C VAL A 6 -5.65 -5.83 9.69
N LEU A 7 -5.66 -6.27 8.44
CA LEU A 7 -4.45 -6.63 7.71
C LEU A 7 -3.93 -5.42 6.94
N LEU A 8 -2.70 -5.00 7.25
CA LEU A 8 -1.94 -4.06 6.43
C LEU A 8 -1.03 -4.85 5.49
N LEU A 9 -1.24 -4.72 4.19
CA LEU A 9 -0.53 -5.46 3.16
C LEU A 9 0.20 -4.50 2.22
N GLY A 10 1.44 -4.81 1.87
CA GLY A 10 2.16 -4.03 0.86
C GLY A 10 3.66 -4.06 1.03
N ASP A 11 4.31 -3.16 0.29
CA ASP A 11 5.76 -3.03 0.26
C ASP A 11 6.34 -2.42 1.56
N SER A 12 7.63 -2.06 1.52
CA SER A 12 8.36 -1.56 2.69
C SER A 12 7.80 -0.25 3.25
N ILE A 13 7.09 0.57 2.45
CA ILE A 13 6.46 1.81 2.96
C ILE A 13 5.42 1.47 4.03
N ARG A 14 4.65 0.39 3.82
CA ARG A 14 3.66 -0.09 4.80
C ARG A 14 4.28 -0.49 6.14
N ILE A 15 5.48 -1.07 6.10
CA ILE A 15 6.18 -1.52 7.31
C ILE A 15 6.49 -0.32 8.22
N GLY A 16 6.82 0.85 7.64
CA GLY A 16 7.18 2.04 8.41
C GLY A 16 6.03 2.60 9.27
N TYR A 17 4.80 2.69 8.72
CA TYR A 17 3.66 3.25 9.46
C TYR A 17 2.87 2.21 10.27
N GLN A 18 3.03 0.91 9.99
CA GLN A 18 2.28 -0.16 10.66
C GLN A 18 2.35 -0.13 12.21
N PRO A 19 3.52 0.09 12.85
CA PRO A 19 3.59 0.17 14.32
C PRO A 19 2.72 1.29 14.91
N LEU A 20 2.63 2.42 14.21
CA LEU A 20 1.84 3.58 14.63
C LEU A 20 0.34 3.27 14.51
N VAL A 21 -0.08 2.63 13.42
CA VAL A 21 -1.47 2.19 13.23
C VAL A 21 -1.86 1.17 14.30
N ARG A 22 -0.96 0.21 14.60
CA ARG A 22 -1.17 -0.79 15.65
C ARG A 22 -1.37 -0.14 17.03
N ALA A 23 -0.49 0.77 17.41
CA ALA A 23 -0.60 1.48 18.69
C ALA A 23 -1.90 2.29 18.78
N ALA A 24 -2.27 3.00 17.72
CA ALA A 24 -3.47 3.85 17.71
C ALA A 24 -4.81 3.08 17.72
N LEU A 25 -4.79 1.78 17.41
CA LEU A 25 -5.95 0.88 17.41
C LEU A 25 -5.90 -0.15 18.54
N GLU A 26 -4.96 -0.05 19.46
CA GLU A 26 -4.89 -0.91 20.64
C GLU A 26 -6.21 -0.89 21.41
N GLY A 27 -6.68 -2.09 21.80
CA GLY A 27 -7.97 -2.30 22.45
C GLY A 27 -9.20 -2.14 21.54
N LYS A 28 -9.04 -1.73 20.27
CA LYS A 28 -10.15 -1.54 19.30
C LYS A 28 -10.13 -2.55 18.16
N ALA A 29 -8.96 -2.84 17.60
CA ALA A 29 -8.76 -3.81 16.55
C ALA A 29 -7.37 -4.46 16.63
N GLU A 30 -7.25 -5.70 16.16
CA GLU A 30 -5.97 -6.39 16.03
C GLU A 30 -5.32 -6.00 14.69
N VAL A 31 -4.19 -5.31 14.72
CA VAL A 31 -3.47 -4.89 13.50
C VAL A 31 -2.31 -5.85 13.19
N VAL A 32 -2.46 -6.58 12.10
CA VAL A 32 -1.49 -7.57 11.59
C VAL A 32 -0.95 -7.16 10.23
N GLY A 33 0.18 -7.73 9.85
CA GLY A 33 0.77 -7.58 8.53
C GLY A 33 2.00 -8.47 8.40
N PRO A 34 2.35 -8.92 7.20
CA PRO A 34 3.57 -9.71 6.99
C PRO A 34 4.78 -8.94 7.50
N GLU A 35 5.71 -9.63 8.17
CA GLU A 35 7.03 -9.07 8.51
C GLU A 35 7.86 -8.83 7.24
N GLU A 36 7.67 -9.67 6.23
CA GLU A 36 8.30 -9.55 4.92
C GLU A 36 7.77 -8.35 4.12
N ASN A 37 8.65 -7.81 3.28
CA ASN A 37 8.31 -6.79 2.29
C ASN A 37 7.48 -7.40 1.15
N GLY A 38 6.30 -6.83 0.88
CA GLY A 38 5.43 -7.24 -0.22
C GLY A 38 6.01 -6.98 -1.62
N ARG A 39 7.01 -6.11 -1.76
CA ARG A 39 7.73 -5.76 -3.00
C ARG A 39 6.78 -5.33 -4.13
N PHE A 40 6.97 -5.87 -5.33
CA PHE A 40 6.12 -5.62 -6.50
C PHE A 40 4.80 -6.40 -6.41
N ALA A 41 3.79 -5.96 -7.15
CA ALA A 41 2.44 -6.52 -7.07
C ALA A 41 2.41 -8.03 -7.30
N LYS A 42 3.19 -8.57 -8.25
CA LYS A 42 3.21 -10.02 -8.53
C LYS A 42 3.79 -10.85 -7.37
N HIS A 43 4.72 -10.30 -6.59
CA HIS A 43 5.19 -10.94 -5.35
C HIS A 43 4.11 -10.92 -4.27
N THR A 44 3.42 -9.79 -4.11
CA THR A 44 2.27 -9.70 -3.20
C THR A 44 1.13 -10.63 -3.61
N LEU A 45 0.85 -10.78 -4.90
CA LEU A 45 -0.14 -11.74 -5.42
C LEU A 45 0.18 -13.18 -5.03
N TRP A 46 1.45 -13.57 -5.15
CA TRP A 46 1.90 -14.89 -4.73
C TRP A 46 1.76 -15.08 -3.21
N GLY A 47 2.14 -14.07 -2.42
CA GLY A 47 2.16 -14.14 -0.95
C GLY A 47 0.81 -13.91 -0.26
N ALA A 48 -0.18 -13.28 -0.90
CA ALA A 48 -1.40 -12.83 -0.22
C ALA A 48 -2.12 -13.94 0.57
N ASN A 49 -2.35 -15.09 -0.07
CA ASN A 49 -3.04 -16.22 0.57
C ASN A 49 -2.18 -16.94 1.61
N LEU A 50 -0.85 -16.95 1.45
CA LEU A 50 0.09 -17.46 2.45
C LEU A 50 -0.04 -16.62 3.73
N TRP A 51 0.11 -15.30 3.60
CA TRP A 51 0.08 -14.41 4.75
C TRP A 51 -1.29 -14.32 5.42
N ILE A 52 -2.39 -14.36 4.66
CA ILE A 52 -3.75 -14.40 5.23
C ILE A 52 -3.94 -15.69 6.05
N ARG A 53 -3.41 -16.84 5.59
CA ARG A 53 -3.47 -18.08 6.35
C ARG A 53 -2.67 -17.98 7.65
N ASP A 54 -1.46 -17.44 7.58
CA ASP A 54 -0.53 -17.42 8.70
C ASP A 54 -0.92 -16.36 9.75
N LEU A 55 -1.45 -15.21 9.31
CA LEU A 55 -1.88 -14.10 10.18
C LEU A 55 -3.35 -14.21 10.61
N GLY A 56 -4.10 -15.13 10.02
CA GLY A 56 -5.54 -15.32 10.22
C GLY A 56 -6.41 -14.43 9.34
N THR A 57 -7.68 -14.85 9.18
CA THR A 57 -8.65 -14.18 8.31
C THR A 57 -8.94 -12.75 8.77
N PRO A 58 -8.69 -11.73 7.94
CA PRO A 58 -8.96 -10.34 8.28
C PRO A 58 -10.43 -9.96 8.10
N ASP A 59 -10.88 -8.96 8.85
CA ASP A 59 -12.17 -8.27 8.61
C ASP A 59 -11.98 -7.04 7.70
N ILE A 60 -10.78 -6.46 7.72
CA ILE A 60 -10.41 -5.25 6.98
C ILE A 60 -9.02 -5.46 6.38
N ILE A 61 -8.84 -5.09 5.12
CA ILE A 61 -7.55 -5.15 4.42
C ILE A 61 -7.25 -3.76 3.87
N HIS A 62 -6.14 -3.15 4.31
CA HIS A 62 -5.57 -1.97 3.68
C HIS A 62 -4.32 -2.40 2.90
N TRP A 63 -4.29 -2.10 1.61
CA TRP A 63 -3.31 -2.70 0.70
C TRP A 63 -2.69 -1.69 -0.28
N ASN A 64 -1.37 -1.76 -0.47
CA ASN A 64 -0.61 -0.99 -1.46
C ASN A 64 0.50 -1.83 -2.14
N ASN A 65 0.75 -1.60 -3.42
CA ASN A 65 2.00 -1.89 -4.14
C ASN A 65 2.24 -0.78 -5.16
N GLY A 66 3.42 -0.70 -5.75
CA GLY A 66 3.68 0.15 -6.92
C GLY A 66 5.12 0.65 -7.02
N LEU A 67 5.76 1.04 -5.92
CA LEU A 67 7.13 1.58 -5.98
C LEU A 67 8.14 0.57 -6.55
N TRP A 68 7.94 -0.72 -6.31
CA TRP A 68 8.75 -1.76 -6.93
C TRP A 68 8.39 -1.99 -8.39
N ASP A 69 7.10 -1.99 -8.72
CA ASP A 69 6.58 -2.21 -10.07
C ASP A 69 7.06 -1.16 -11.07
N LEU A 70 7.09 0.12 -10.66
CA LEU A 70 7.53 1.25 -11.49
C LEU A 70 9.05 1.50 -11.44
N HIS A 71 9.85 0.62 -10.83
CA HIS A 71 11.29 0.83 -10.75
C HIS A 71 12.00 0.51 -12.05
N HIS A 72 12.83 1.45 -12.52
CA HIS A 72 13.77 1.27 -13.62
C HIS A 72 15.18 1.06 -13.05
N GLU A 73 15.64 -0.20 -13.05
CA GLU A 73 16.99 -0.56 -12.59
C GLU A 73 17.95 -0.63 -13.79
N ALA A 74 18.74 0.42 -14.02
CA ALA A 74 19.67 0.45 -15.14
C ALA A 74 20.57 -0.81 -15.15
N PRO A 75 20.75 -1.47 -16.32
CA PRO A 75 20.46 -1.01 -17.67
C PRO A 75 19.02 -1.30 -18.16
N MET A 76 18.11 -1.77 -17.30
CA MET A 76 16.69 -1.92 -17.65
C MET A 76 16.10 -0.55 -18.01
N VAL A 77 15.50 -0.47 -19.20
CA VAL A 77 14.92 0.78 -19.73
C VAL A 77 13.45 0.91 -19.35
N GLU A 78 12.74 -0.21 -19.27
CA GLU A 78 11.32 -0.26 -18.91
C GLU A 78 11.13 -0.39 -17.39
N ALA A 79 9.94 -0.05 -16.91
CA ALA A 79 9.57 -0.33 -15.53
C ALA A 79 9.61 -1.85 -15.29
N LEU A 80 9.96 -2.28 -14.07
CA LEU A 80 9.95 -3.70 -13.67
C LEU A 80 8.65 -4.41 -14.03
N THR A 81 7.53 -3.71 -13.98
CA THR A 81 6.21 -4.19 -14.39
C THR A 81 5.52 -3.09 -15.19
N SER A 82 5.18 -3.39 -16.44
CA SER A 82 4.46 -2.45 -17.31
C SER A 82 3.10 -2.07 -16.72
N LEU A 83 2.55 -0.92 -17.12
CA LEU A 83 1.27 -0.43 -16.59
C LEU A 83 0.15 -1.46 -16.80
N ASP A 84 0.08 -2.09 -17.97
CA ASP A 84 -0.94 -3.10 -18.28
C ASP A 84 -0.79 -4.34 -17.40
N GLU A 85 0.43 -4.85 -17.22
CA GLU A 85 0.70 -5.98 -16.34
C GLU A 85 0.38 -5.65 -14.87
N TYR A 86 0.69 -4.43 -14.44
CA TYR A 86 0.39 -3.93 -13.12
C TYR A 86 -1.11 -3.93 -12.85
N ILE A 87 -1.93 -3.37 -13.76
CA ILE A 87 -3.39 -3.33 -13.61
C ILE A 87 -4.02 -4.73 -13.62
N VAL A 88 -3.56 -5.62 -14.51
CA VAL A 88 -4.01 -7.03 -14.51
C VAL A 88 -3.65 -7.70 -13.18
N THR A 89 -2.45 -7.46 -12.66
CA THR A 89 -1.98 -8.03 -11.40
C THR A 89 -2.77 -7.49 -10.21
N LEU A 90 -3.05 -6.18 -10.16
CA LEU A 90 -3.87 -5.59 -9.11
C LEU A 90 -5.29 -6.18 -9.09
N GLY A 91 -5.90 -6.40 -10.26
CA GLY A 91 -7.21 -7.04 -10.36
C GLY A 91 -7.21 -8.47 -9.79
N ARG A 92 -6.13 -9.22 -10.03
CA ARG A 92 -5.96 -10.57 -9.47
C ARG A 92 -5.79 -10.54 -7.95
N ILE A 93 -5.00 -9.61 -7.43
CA ILE A 93 -4.83 -9.46 -5.97
C ILE A 93 -6.16 -9.10 -5.34
N LEU A 94 -6.88 -8.12 -5.89
CA LEU A 94 -8.19 -7.72 -5.40
C LEU A 94 -9.17 -8.91 -5.31
N ASN A 95 -9.17 -9.81 -6.28
CA ASN A 95 -9.99 -11.02 -6.25
C ASN A 95 -9.64 -11.93 -5.07
N GLU A 96 -8.35 -12.15 -4.80
CA GLU A 96 -7.91 -12.94 -3.65
C GLU A 96 -8.27 -12.27 -2.32
N LEU A 97 -8.06 -10.95 -2.20
CA LEU A 97 -8.43 -10.20 -0.99
C LEU A 97 -9.94 -10.26 -0.73
N ARG A 98 -10.78 -10.17 -1.77
CA ARG A 98 -12.24 -10.25 -1.64
C ARG A 98 -12.77 -11.61 -1.19
N ARG A 99 -12.06 -12.70 -1.52
CA ARG A 99 -12.47 -14.06 -1.09
C ARG A 99 -12.47 -14.22 0.43
N THR A 100 -11.77 -13.35 1.15
CA THR A 100 -11.79 -13.33 2.62
C THR A 100 -13.11 -12.83 3.21
N GLY A 101 -13.91 -12.08 2.43
CA GLY A 101 -15.08 -11.35 2.92
C GLY A 101 -14.75 -10.03 3.62
N ALA A 102 -13.46 -9.65 3.69
CA ALA A 102 -13.03 -8.40 4.31
C ALA A 102 -13.45 -7.15 3.52
N ALA A 103 -13.58 -6.03 4.23
CA ALA A 103 -13.57 -4.71 3.60
C ALA A 103 -12.18 -4.43 3.03
N VAL A 104 -12.07 -4.15 1.73
CA VAL A 104 -10.78 -3.85 1.07
C VAL A 104 -10.66 -2.36 0.80
N ILE A 105 -9.53 -1.78 1.20
CA ILE A 105 -9.13 -0.40 0.99
C ILE A 105 -7.81 -0.40 0.22
N PHE A 106 -7.79 0.22 -0.96
CA PHE A 106 -6.57 0.38 -1.75
C PHE A 106 -5.87 1.69 -1.40
N ALA A 107 -4.56 1.66 -1.14
CA ALA A 107 -3.75 2.85 -0.99
C ALA A 107 -2.97 3.15 -2.27
N THR A 108 -2.92 4.42 -2.66
CA THR A 108 -2.07 4.88 -3.78
C THR A 108 -0.59 4.82 -3.42
N THR A 109 0.26 4.54 -4.40
CA THR A 109 1.72 4.57 -4.30
C THR A 109 2.22 5.97 -3.93
N THR A 110 3.07 6.08 -2.91
CA THR A 110 3.62 7.36 -2.44
C THR A 110 4.58 7.99 -3.46
N PRO A 111 4.74 9.32 -3.48
CA PRO A 111 5.68 10.02 -4.34
C PRO A 111 7.14 9.77 -3.94
N VAL A 112 8.05 10.20 -4.80
CA VAL A 112 9.51 10.24 -4.55
C VAL A 112 10.04 11.66 -4.70
N PRO A 113 11.23 12.00 -4.18
CA PRO A 113 11.91 13.26 -4.49
C PRO A 113 12.18 13.42 -5.99
N VAL A 114 12.36 14.66 -6.45
CA VAL A 114 12.56 14.98 -7.89
C VAL A 114 13.83 14.34 -8.47
N ASP A 115 14.82 14.10 -7.63
CA ASP A 115 16.12 13.52 -7.98
C ASP A 115 16.23 12.03 -7.63
N ALA A 116 15.09 11.36 -7.42
CA ALA A 116 15.04 9.92 -7.22
C ALA A 116 15.53 9.15 -8.45
N VAL A 117 16.30 8.09 -8.23
CA VAL A 117 16.83 7.24 -9.30
C VAL A 117 15.85 6.12 -9.61
N GLY A 118 15.61 5.90 -10.91
CA GLY A 118 14.79 4.79 -11.40
C GLY A 118 13.28 4.98 -11.23
N ARG A 119 12.82 6.15 -10.77
CA ARG A 119 11.39 6.43 -10.55
C ARG A 119 11.09 7.89 -10.85
N SER A 120 9.89 8.17 -11.35
CA SER A 120 9.41 9.55 -11.52
C SER A 120 8.00 9.72 -10.95
N ASN A 121 7.70 10.90 -10.41
CA ASN A 121 6.35 11.20 -9.94
C ASN A 121 5.32 11.19 -11.08
N ALA A 122 5.71 11.53 -12.31
CA ALA A 122 4.82 11.49 -13.47
C ALA A 122 4.33 10.06 -13.75
N GLU A 123 5.22 9.08 -13.69
CA GLU A 123 4.87 7.67 -13.87
C GLU A 123 4.11 7.10 -12.66
N ILE A 124 4.52 7.45 -11.43
CA ILE A 124 3.76 7.11 -10.21
C ILE A 124 2.30 7.60 -10.34
N ASP A 125 2.11 8.83 -10.81
CA ASP A 125 0.77 9.41 -10.99
C ASP A 125 -0.02 8.70 -12.09
N ALA A 126 0.63 8.26 -13.18
CA ALA A 126 0.00 7.46 -14.22
C ALA A 126 -0.46 6.08 -13.68
N TYR A 127 0.39 5.39 -12.92
CA TYR A 127 0.05 4.09 -12.30
C TYR A 127 -1.06 4.24 -11.26
N ASN A 128 -0.99 5.28 -10.42
CA ASN A 128 -2.03 5.60 -9.44
C ASN A 128 -3.37 5.93 -10.11
N ALA A 129 -3.37 6.70 -11.20
CA ALA A 129 -4.60 7.05 -11.92
C ALA A 129 -5.28 5.80 -12.52
N ALA A 130 -4.49 4.91 -13.13
CA ALA A 130 -4.99 3.65 -13.67
C ALA A 130 -5.50 2.70 -12.59
N ALA A 131 -4.75 2.55 -11.49
CA ALA A 131 -5.18 1.76 -10.33
C ALA A 131 -6.46 2.34 -9.72
N ALA A 132 -6.54 3.65 -9.54
CA ALA A 132 -7.73 4.33 -9.03
C ALA A 132 -8.95 4.10 -9.93
N LYS A 133 -8.77 4.09 -11.26
CA LYS A 133 -9.84 3.76 -12.21
C LYS A 133 -10.34 2.32 -12.00
N LEU A 134 -9.43 1.34 -11.88
CA LEU A 134 -9.77 -0.05 -11.59
C LEU A 134 -10.53 -0.17 -10.25
N MET A 135 -10.00 0.44 -9.19
CA MET A 135 -10.62 0.38 -7.85
C MET A 135 -12.02 1.00 -7.85
N LYS A 136 -12.22 2.13 -8.54
CA LYS A 136 -13.54 2.75 -8.71
C LYS A 136 -14.51 1.84 -9.47
N GLN A 137 -14.08 1.19 -10.55
CA GLN A 137 -14.92 0.24 -11.31
C GLN A 137 -15.39 -0.93 -10.43
N HIS A 138 -14.58 -1.32 -9.45
CA HIS A 138 -14.93 -2.38 -8.52
C HIS A 138 -15.58 -1.87 -7.22
N GLY A 139 -15.74 -0.56 -7.00
CA GLY A 139 -16.29 -0.01 -5.77
C GLY A 139 -15.39 -0.20 -4.53
N VAL A 140 -14.07 -0.20 -4.73
CA VAL A 140 -13.07 -0.28 -3.66
C VAL A 140 -12.75 1.14 -3.14
N GLU A 141 -12.73 1.32 -1.82
CA GLU A 141 -12.33 2.60 -1.22
C GLU A 141 -10.85 2.88 -1.53
N ILE A 142 -10.55 4.11 -1.93
CA ILE A 142 -9.19 4.57 -2.21
C ILE A 142 -8.72 5.47 -1.07
N ASN A 143 -7.61 5.08 -0.45
CA ASN A 143 -6.88 5.88 0.50
C ASN A 143 -5.66 6.55 -0.19
N ASP A 144 -5.80 7.81 -0.56
CA ASP A 144 -4.77 8.55 -1.32
C ASP A 144 -3.59 8.99 -0.44
N LEU A 145 -2.68 8.06 -0.15
CA LEU A 145 -1.42 8.33 0.55
C LEU A 145 -0.45 9.16 -0.31
N ASN A 146 -0.60 9.15 -1.64
CA ASN A 146 0.23 9.95 -2.54
C ASN A 146 0.02 11.44 -2.25
N ALA A 147 -1.25 11.86 -2.21
CA ALA A 147 -1.63 13.23 -1.88
C ALA A 147 -1.23 13.62 -0.45
N VAL A 148 -1.27 12.70 0.51
CA VAL A 148 -0.80 12.97 1.88
C VAL A 148 0.68 13.32 1.89
N VAL A 149 1.51 12.49 1.26
CA VAL A 149 2.97 12.67 1.27
C VAL A 149 3.39 13.89 0.44
N LYS A 150 2.70 14.18 -0.67
CA LYS A 150 2.98 15.37 -1.51
C LYS A 150 2.80 16.71 -0.77
N ARG A 151 2.04 16.76 0.34
CA ARG A 151 1.83 18.01 1.11
C ARG A 151 3.11 18.57 1.71
N ASP A 152 4.05 17.69 2.06
CA ASP A 152 5.33 18.08 2.64
C ASP A 152 6.43 17.08 2.23
N LEU A 153 6.59 16.92 0.91
CA LEU A 153 7.46 15.89 0.33
C LEU A 153 8.88 15.91 0.90
N GLN A 154 9.44 17.10 1.14
CA GLN A 154 10.80 17.28 1.64
C GLN A 154 10.96 16.74 3.07
N ASN A 155 9.96 16.91 3.93
CA ASN A 155 10.03 16.43 5.31
C ASN A 155 9.48 15.03 5.49
N PHE A 156 8.64 14.54 4.57
CA PHE A 156 7.99 13.23 4.68
C PHE A 156 8.77 12.06 4.07
N ILE A 157 9.80 12.33 3.27
CA ILE A 157 10.73 11.32 2.77
C ILE A 157 12.05 11.43 3.56
N CYS A 158 12.64 10.29 3.94
CA CYS A 158 13.92 10.29 4.65
C CYS A 158 15.11 10.40 3.68
N GLU A 159 16.32 10.38 4.22
CA GLU A 159 17.56 10.62 3.47
C GLU A 159 17.83 9.60 2.35
N ASP A 160 17.22 8.41 2.41
CA ASP A 160 17.35 7.38 1.37
C ASP A 160 16.54 7.67 0.10
N LYS A 161 15.75 8.76 0.10
CA LYS A 161 14.94 9.25 -1.02
C LYS A 161 13.83 8.29 -1.47
N LEU A 162 13.45 7.33 -0.64
CA LEU A 162 12.40 6.36 -0.94
C LEU A 162 11.45 6.16 0.24
N HIS A 163 11.98 5.86 1.42
CA HIS A 163 11.18 5.55 2.60
C HIS A 163 10.70 6.82 3.29
N LEU A 164 9.59 6.68 4.01
CA LEU A 164 9.02 7.77 4.78
C LEU A 164 9.92 8.10 5.97
N SER A 165 10.06 9.40 6.27
CA SER A 165 10.60 9.87 7.54
C SER A 165 9.66 9.51 8.69
N GLU A 166 10.06 9.79 9.93
CA GLU A 166 9.18 9.65 11.09
C GLU A 166 7.90 10.50 10.96
N ALA A 167 8.03 11.72 10.41
CA ALA A 167 6.90 12.60 10.13
C ALA A 167 6.01 12.06 9.00
N GLY A 168 6.60 11.52 7.93
CA GLY A 168 5.87 10.90 6.83
C GLY A 168 5.11 9.65 7.28
N ASN A 169 5.73 8.81 8.10
CA ASN A 169 5.10 7.62 8.68
C ASN A 169 3.91 7.99 9.57
N ARG A 170 4.02 9.03 10.40
CA ARG A 170 2.88 9.56 11.17
C ARG A 170 1.75 10.05 10.27
N ALA A 171 2.06 10.87 9.27
CA ALA A 171 1.05 11.40 8.36
C ALA A 171 0.31 10.28 7.60
N CYS A 172 1.03 9.25 7.14
CA CYS A 172 0.41 8.08 6.52
C CYS A 172 -0.38 7.25 7.54
N ALA A 173 0.16 7.02 8.74
CA ALA A 173 -0.53 6.28 9.80
C ALA A 173 -1.87 6.93 10.15
N ASP A 174 -1.91 8.24 10.38
CA ASP A 174 -3.13 8.99 10.71
C ASP A 174 -4.19 8.80 9.63
N ARG A 175 -3.77 8.90 8.37
CA ARG A 175 -4.67 8.69 7.24
C ARG A 175 -5.16 7.25 7.13
N VAL A 176 -4.30 6.25 7.36
CA VAL A 176 -4.69 4.83 7.38
C VAL A 176 -5.66 4.55 8.52
N ILE A 177 -5.39 5.08 9.71
CA ILE A 177 -6.26 4.96 10.90
C ILE A 177 -7.65 5.52 10.60
N GLU A 178 -7.74 6.70 9.98
CA GLU A 178 -9.02 7.29 9.57
C GLU A 178 -9.79 6.39 8.60
N ALA A 179 -9.11 5.82 7.61
CA ALA A 179 -9.73 4.94 6.61
C ALA A 179 -10.27 3.65 7.24
N VAL A 180 -9.47 2.98 8.10
CA VAL A 180 -9.87 1.70 8.70
C VAL A 180 -10.93 1.85 9.79
N ARG A 181 -10.95 2.96 10.53
CA ARG A 181 -11.91 3.19 11.64
C ARG A 181 -13.37 3.16 11.20
N LYS A 182 -13.67 3.45 9.93
CA LYS A 182 -15.02 3.35 9.38
C LYS A 182 -15.58 1.93 9.41
N TYR A 183 -14.70 0.94 9.53
CA TYR A 183 -15.02 -0.47 9.47
C TYR A 183 -14.80 -1.21 10.79
N ILE A 184 -14.31 -0.54 11.84
CA ILE A 184 -14.09 -1.13 13.17
C ILE A 184 -15.37 -0.99 13.99
#